data_AF-A0A2E7QKR8-F1
#
_entry.id   AF-A0A2E7QKR8-F1
#
_cell.length_a   1.000
_cell.length_b   1.000
_cell.length_c   1.000
_cell.angle_alpha   90.00
_cell.angle_beta   90.00
_cell.angle_gamma   90.00
#
_symmetry.space_group_name_H-M   'P 1'
#
loop_
_entity.id
_entity.type
_entity.pdbx_description
1 polymer ?
#
loop_
_entity_poly.entity_id
_entity_poly.type
_entity_poly.pdbx_seq_one_letter_code
_entity_poly.pdbx_strand_id
1 'polypeptide(L)' 'MGEKRSFESFVARFWLEGGTDENPFWRGHIRHVQGEEEAYFQDLERMSDFMEQVSNVPGPQLKRE' A
#
# COMPACT_ATOMS: atom_id res chain seq x y z
N MET A 1 2.93 30.51 -14.97
CA MET A 1 3.50 29.68 -13.88
C MET A 1 2.93 28.30 -14.05
N GLY A 2 3.76 27.32 -14.44
CA GLY A 2 3.26 25.95 -14.60
C GLY A 2 2.92 25.36 -13.24
N GLU A 3 1.70 24.88 -13.08
CA GLU A 3 1.31 24.09 -11.91
C GLU A 3 2.29 22.91 -11.80
N LYS A 4 3.12 22.93 -10.76
CA LYS A 4 3.89 21.74 -10.38
C LYS A 4 2.87 20.71 -9.94
N ARG A 5 2.52 19.77 -10.82
CA ARG A 5 1.77 18.57 -10.42
C ARG A 5 2.62 17.85 -9.39
N SER A 6 2.19 17.85 -8.13
CA SER A 6 2.72 16.95 -7.12
C SER A 6 2.18 15.56 -7.45
N PHE A 7 3.08 14.65 -7.76
CA PHE A 7 2.75 13.24 -7.89
C PHE A 7 2.97 12.59 -6.52
N GLU A 8 1.98 11.85 -6.05
CA GLU A 8 2.12 10.93 -4.93
C GLU A 8 2.62 9.60 -5.48
N SER A 9 3.70 9.06 -4.92
CA SER A 9 4.30 7.81 -5.39
C SER A 9 4.51 6.85 -4.24
N PHE A 10 4.25 5.57 -4.50
CA PHE A 10 4.32 4.53 -3.49
C PHE A 10 5.16 3.36 -4.00
N VAL A 11 5.92 2.74 -3.10
CA VAL A 11 6.60 1.48 -3.35
C VAL A 11 5.96 0.42 -2.46
N ALA A 12 5.26 -0.53 -3.08
CA ALA A 12 4.70 -1.68 -2.40
C ALA A 12 5.57 -2.92 -2.67
N ARG A 13 6.01 -3.57 -1.60
CA ARG A 13 6.70 -4.87 -1.62
C ARG A 13 5.75 -5.92 -1.10
N PHE A 14 5.62 -7.03 -1.82
CA PHE A 14 4.84 -8.20 -1.43
C PHE A 14 5.78 -9.39 -1.29
N TRP A 15 5.52 -10.25 -0.31
CA TRP A 15 6.22 -11.50 -0.15
C TRP A 15 5.31 -12.56 0.44
N LEU A 16 5.55 -13.81 0.06
CA LEU A 16 4.92 -14.97 0.66
C LEU A 16 5.74 -15.37 1.88
N GLU A 17 5.13 -15.36 3.06
CA GLU A 17 5.76 -15.86 4.28
C GLU A 17 5.38 -17.33 4.46
N GLY A 18 6.40 -18.20 4.44
CA GLY A 18 6.24 -19.62 4.72
C GLY A 18 6.63 -19.93 6.15
N GLY A 19 5.70 -20.44 6.95
CA GLY A 19 5.96 -21.02 8.26
C GLY A 19 6.07 -22.54 8.20
N THR A 20 6.58 -23.15 9.27
CA THR A 20 6.64 -24.61 9.47
C THR A 20 5.28 -25.31 9.43
N ASP A 21 4.20 -24.55 9.66
CA ASP A 21 2.82 -25.00 9.54
C ASP A 21 2.30 -24.66 8.13
N GLU A 22 1.66 -25.63 7.48
CA GLU A 22 1.43 -25.78 6.04
C GLU A 22 0.60 -24.69 5.33
N ASN A 23 0.43 -23.49 5.89
CA ASN A 23 -0.40 -22.44 5.30
C ASN A 23 0.40 -21.15 5.01
N PRO A 24 0.95 -21.01 3.79
CA PRO A 24 1.66 -19.80 3.41
C PRO A 24 0.69 -18.62 3.32
N PHE A 25 1.11 -17.45 3.77
CA PHE A 25 0.28 -16.24 3.71
C PHE A 25 1.05 -15.06 3.13
N TRP A 26 0.34 -14.21 2.40
CA TRP A 26 0.93 -13.00 1.82
C TRP A 26 1.10 -11.93 2.87
N ARG A 27 2.24 -11.24 2.81
CA ARG A 27 2.49 -9.98 3.52
C ARG A 27 2.90 -8.91 2.53
N GLY A 28 2.65 -7.67 2.94
CA GLY A 28 3.02 -6.49 2.19
C GLY A 28 3.62 -5.41 3.08
N HIS A 29 4.43 -4.56 2.47
CA HIS A 29 4.93 -3.32 3.03
C HIS A 29 4.81 -2.23 1.96
N ILE A 30 4.19 -1.12 2.29
CA ILE A 30 4.05 0.04 1.42
C ILE A 30 4.74 1.23 2.05
N ARG A 31 5.47 1.99 1.23
CA ARG A 31 6.12 3.24 1.64
C ARG A 31 5.77 4.36 0.68
N HIS A 32 5.50 5.53 1.24
CA HIS A 32 5.38 6.78 0.51
C HIS A 32 6.77 7.30 0.08
N VAL A 33 6.92 7.68 -1.20
CA VAL A 33 8.21 8.09 -1.76
C VAL A 33 8.58 9.51 -1.34
N GLN A 34 7.60 10.42 -1.26
CA GLN A 34 7.82 11.83 -0.98
C GLN A 34 7.83 12.16 0.51
N GLY A 35 7.33 11.26 1.36
CA GLY A 35 7.29 11.41 2.82
C GLY A 35 7.98 10.28 3.57
N GLU A 36 7.71 10.21 4.86
CA GLU A 36 8.28 9.22 5.79
C GLU A 36 7.25 8.14 6.16
N GLU A 37 6.03 8.21 5.62
CA GLU A 37 4.96 7.28 5.92
C GLU A 37 5.22 5.92 5.29
N GLU A 38 5.05 4.87 6.09
CA GLU A 38 5.07 3.49 5.64
C GLU A 38 4.15 2.62 6.50
N ALA A 39 3.70 1.49 5.96
CA ALA A 39 2.83 0.57 6.65
C ALA A 39 3.02 -0.87 6.17
N TYR A 40 2.83 -1.81 7.09
CA TYR A 40 2.64 -3.21 6.75
C TYR A 40 1.17 -3.50 6.49
N PHE A 41 0.88 -4.38 5.53
CA PHE A 41 -0.47 -4.82 5.22
C PHE A 41 -0.49 -6.32 4.91
N GLN A 42 -1.65 -6.94 5.07
CA GLN A 42 -1.88 -8.36 4.74
C GLN A 42 -2.88 -8.51 3.58
N ASP A 43 -3.76 -7.53 3.44
CA ASP A 43 -4.80 -7.44 2.43
C ASP A 43 -4.66 -6.13 1.64
N LEU A 44 -5.21 -6.11 0.43
CA LEU A 44 -5.15 -4.94 -0.44
C LEU A 44 -6.01 -3.78 0.09
N GLU A 45 -7.03 -4.05 0.91
CA GLU A 45 -7.88 -3.01 1.51
C GLU A 45 -7.04 -2.11 2.41
N ARG A 46 -6.25 -2.69 3.31
CA ARG A 46 -5.29 -1.93 4.14
C ARG A 46 -4.26 -1.15 3.32
N MET A 47 -3.81 -1.70 2.19
CA MET A 47 -2.91 -0.97 1.29
C MET A 47 -3.62 0.25 0.66
N SER A 48 -4.89 0.07 0.25
CA SER A 48 -5.73 1.13 -0.30
C SER A 48 -5.99 2.24 0.73
N ASP A 49 -6.35 1.86 1.96
CA ASP A 49 -6.59 2.79 3.06
C ASP A 49 -5.34 3.63 3.36
N PHE A 50 -4.16 3.01 3.33
CA PHE A 50 -2.90 3.73 3.50
C PHE A 50 -2.68 4.77 2.38
N MET A 51 -2.90 4.40 1.12
CA MET A 51 -2.76 5.33 0.01
C MET A 51 -3.74 6.50 0.11
N GLU A 52 -4.98 6.23 0.53
CA GLU A 52 -6.00 7.27 0.74
C GLU A 52 -5.61 8.22 1.87
N GLN A 53 -5.16 7.67 3.00
CA GLN A 53 -4.72 8.46 4.14
C GLN A 53 -3.55 9.39 3.80
N VAL A 54 -2.55 8.89 3.06
CA VAL A 54 -1.34 9.67 2.73
C VAL A 54 -1.61 10.70 1.64
N SER A 55 -2.35 10.33 0.59
CA SER A 55 -2.61 11.21 -0.55
C SER A 55 -3.80 12.15 -0.35
N ASN A 56 -4.67 11.88 0.64
CA ASN A 56 -5.97 12.52 0.82
C ASN A 56 -6.87 12.44 -0.43
N VAL A 57 -6.70 11.39 -1.22
CA VAL A 57 -7.47 11.08 -2.44
C VAL A 57 -8.09 9.69 -2.26
N PRO A 58 -9.36 9.48 -2.65
CA PRO A 58 -10.01 8.18 -2.53
C PRO A 58 -9.15 7.05 -3.09
N GLY A 59 -8.95 5.99 -2.30
CA GLY A 59 -8.12 4.86 -2.67
C GLY A 59 -8.71 4.03 -3.83
N PRO A 60 -7.91 3.15 -4.44
CA PRO A 60 -8.39 2.20 -5.44
C PRO A 60 -9.60 1.40 -4.95
N GLN A 61 -10.69 1.42 -5.71
CA GLN A 61 -11.90 0.68 -5.35
C GLN A 61 -11.68 -0.81 -5.63
N LEU A 62 -11.43 -1.57 -4.56
CA LEU A 62 -11.24 -3.02 -4.63
C LEU A 62 -12.61 -3.70 -4.67
N LYS A 63 -12.78 -4.66 -5.59
CA LYS A 63 -13.96 -5.53 -5.54
C LYS A 63 -13.78 -6.47 -4.35
N ARG A 64 -14.72 -6.39 -3.40
CA ARG A 64 -14.88 -7.40 -2.35
C ARG A 64 -15.56 -8.61 -2.99
N GLU A 65 -14.86 -9.74 -3.03
CA GLU A 65 -15.40 -11.03 -3.47
C GLU A 65 -16.12 -11.74 -2.33
#